data_AF-A0A1A6GYN4-F1
#
_entry.id   AF-A0A1A6GYN4-F1
#
_cell.length_a   1.000
_cell.length_b   1.000
_cell.length_c   1.000
_cell.angle_alpha   90.00
_cell.angle_beta   90.00
_cell.angle_gamma   90.00
#
_symmetry.space_group_name_H-M   'P 1'
#
loop_
_entity.id
_entity.type
_entity.pdbx_description
1 polymer ?
#
loop_
_entity_poly.entity_id
_entity_poly.type
_entity_poly.pdbx_seq_one_letter_code
_entity_poly.pdbx_strand_id
1 'polypeptide(L)' 'MVSWSSPVAPFDYYRVSYRPTQVGRLDSSVVPNTVTEFTITRLYPATEYEISLNSVRGREESERICTLVHT' A
#
# COMPACT_ATOMS: atom_id res chain seq x y z
N MET A 1 7.70 -1.45 7.88
CA MET A 1 7.59 -2.55 6.89
C MET A 1 6.15 -3.02 6.89
N VAL A 2 5.56 -3.24 5.72
CA VAL A 2 4.21 -3.81 5.58
C VAL A 2 4.29 -5.12 4.84
N SER A 3 3.53 -6.11 5.30
CA SER A 3 3.44 -7.44 4.70
C SER A 3 1.98 -7.84 4.56
N TRP A 4 1.62 -8.53 3.50
CA TRP A 4 0.25 -8.94 3.20
C TRP A 4 0.20 -10.35 2.62
N SER A 5 -1.00 -10.92 2.62
CA SER A 5 -1.25 -12.22 1.99
C SER A 5 -1.57 -12.05 0.51
N SER A 6 -1.02 -12.91 -0.35
CA SER A 6 -1.33 -12.86 -1.78
C SER A 6 -2.79 -13.23 -2.05
N PRO A 7 -3.53 -12.47 -2.88
CA PRO A 7 -4.82 -12.88 -3.39
C PRO A 7 -4.73 -14.19 -4.20
N VAL A 8 -5.84 -14.95 -4.23
CA VAL A 8 -5.97 -16.17 -5.04
C VAL A 8 -6.28 -15.84 -6.51
N ALA A 9 -7.02 -14.76 -6.75
CA ALA A 9 -7.33 -14.30 -8.09
C ALA A 9 -6.06 -13.78 -8.80
N PRO A 10 -5.92 -13.96 -10.12
CA PRO A 10 -4.79 -13.42 -10.87
C PRO A 10 -4.87 -11.90 -10.99
N PHE A 11 -3.72 -11.23 -10.87
CA PHE A 11 -3.56 -9.77 -10.98
C PHE A 11 -2.14 -9.43 -11.47
N ASP A 12 -1.95 -8.21 -11.96
CA ASP A 12 -0.70 -7.78 -12.59
C ASP A 12 0.32 -7.24 -11.58
N TYR A 13 -0.15 -6.38 -10.67
CA TYR A 13 0.70 -5.76 -9.64
C TYR A 13 -0.14 -5.30 -8.44
N TYR A 14 0.54 -5.01 -7.33
CA TYR A 14 -0.04 -4.30 -6.20
C TYR A 14 0.21 -2.80 -6.31
N ARG A 15 -0.74 -2.01 -5.84
CA ARG A 15 -0.56 -0.59 -5.59
C ARG A 15 -0.59 -0.38 -4.08
N VAL A 16 0.55 0.06 -3.54
CA VAL A 16 0.68 0.51 -2.16
C VAL A 16 0.56 2.02 -2.17
N SER A 17 -0.45 2.57 -1.50
CA SER A 17 -0.62 4.00 -1.30
C SER A 17 -0.42 4.34 0.16
N TYR A 18 0.18 5.48 0.46
CA TYR A 18 0.39 5.92 1.84
C TYR A 18 0.25 7.43 1.96
N ARG A 19 -0.35 7.90 3.05
CA ARG A 19 -0.50 9.33 3.35
C ARG A 19 -0.47 9.61 4.86
N PRO A 20 0.05 10.76 5.31
CA PRO A 20 -0.16 11.24 6.67
C PRO A 20 -1.65 11.44 6.95
N THR A 21 -2.14 11.07 8.14
CA THR A 21 -3.56 11.23 8.52
C THR A 21 -3.94 12.69 8.80
N GLN A 22 -2.99 13.50 9.26
CA GLN A 22 -3.24 14.90 9.63
C GLN A 22 -3.35 15.80 8.39
N VAL A 23 -2.27 15.95 7.63
CA VAL A 23 -2.23 16.71 6.36
C VAL A 23 -1.06 16.16 5.54
N GLY A 24 -1.31 15.73 4.31
CA GLY A 24 -0.24 15.28 3.44
C GLY A 24 -0.70 14.84 2.06
N ARG A 25 0.27 14.67 1.16
CA ARG A 25 0.03 14.14 -0.18
C ARG A 25 -0.13 12.62 -0.09
N LEU A 26 -1.02 12.07 -0.92
CA LEU A 26 -1.06 10.64 -1.17
C LEU A 26 0.11 10.27 -2.08
N ASP A 27 1.02 9.48 -1.55
CA ASP A 27 2.07 8.84 -2.33
C ASP A 27 1.66 7.42 -2.65
N SER A 28 2.13 6.90 -3.78
CA SER A 28 1.85 5.52 -4.17
C SER A 28 3.04 4.87 -4.85
N SER A 29 3.16 3.57 -4.68
CA SER A 29 4.21 2.73 -5.21
C SER A 29 3.60 1.50 -5.87
N VAL A 30 4.11 1.16 -7.05
CA VAL A 30 3.74 -0.06 -7.76
C VAL A 30 4.68 -1.16 -7.28
N VAL A 31 4.10 -2.24 -6.77
CA VAL A 31 4.83 -3.39 -6.25
C VAL A 31 4.49 -4.60 -7.12
N PRO A 32 5.49 -5.36 -7.61
CA PRO A 32 5.25 -6.55 -8.42
C PRO A 32 4.34 -7.57 -7.70
N ASN A 33 3.53 -8.31 -8.45
CA ASN A 33 2.64 -9.34 -7.89
C ASN A 33 3.38 -10.51 -7.22
N THR A 34 4.67 -10.67 -7.48
CA THR A 34 5.53 -11.69 -6.85
C THR A 34 6.02 -11.29 -5.45
N VAL A 35 5.74 -10.06 -5.02
CA VAL A 35 6.23 -9.50 -3.77
C VAL A 35 5.06 -9.28 -2.82
N THR A 36 5.17 -9.80 -1.61
CA THR A 36 4.14 -9.72 -0.55
C THR A 36 4.56 -8.84 0.63
N GLU A 37 5.67 -8.13 0.49
CA GLU A 37 6.19 -7.21 1.49
C GLU A 37 6.73 -5.94 0.84
N PHE A 38 6.56 -4.81 1.51
CA PHE A 38 7.09 -3.55 1.03
C PHE A 38 7.56 -2.68 2.18
N THR A 39 8.73 -2.09 2.02
CA THR A 39 9.28 -1.15 2.98
C THR A 39 9.08 0.26 2.46
N ILE A 40 8.13 0.96 3.06
CA ILE A 40 7.93 2.38 2.82
C ILE A 40 9.05 3.13 3.54
N THR A 41 9.74 4.00 2.80
CA THR A 41 10.87 4.79 3.30
C THR A 41 10.54 6.28 3.25
N ARG A 42 11.31 7.10 3.97
CA ARG A 42 11.13 8.57 4.04
C ARG A 42 9.80 9.01 4.68
N LEU A 43 9.35 8.27 5.70
CA LEU A 43 8.24 8.67 6.55
C LEU A 43 8.72 9.69 7.59
N TYR A 44 7.86 10.65 7.93
CA TYR A 44 8.14 11.62 9.00
C TYR A 44 7.91 10.96 10.36
N PRO A 45 8.82 11.14 11.34
CA PRO A 45 8.68 10.54 12.66
C PRO A 45 7.47 11.11 13.42
N ALA A 46 6.94 10.34 14.37
CA ALA A 46 5.80 10.71 15.21
C ALA A 46 4.56 11.11 14.39
N THR A 47 4.47 10.60 13.16
CA THR A 47 3.36 10.87 12.25
C THR A 47 2.59 9.58 12.03
N GLU A 48 1.28 9.69 12.09
CA GLU A 48 0.37 8.61 11.77
C GLU A 48 0.11 8.58 10.27
N TYR A 49 0.28 7.41 9.67
CA TYR A 49 0.13 7.17 8.25
C TYR A 49 -1.00 6.17 7.99
N GLU A 50 -1.88 6.53 7.07
CA GLU A 50 -2.83 5.62 6.46
C GLU A 50 -2.15 4.97 5.25
N ILE A 51 -2.01 3.65 5.30
CA ILE A 51 -1.45 2.83 4.22
C ILE A 51 -2.59 2.02 3.62
N SER A 52 -2.77 2.13 2.31
CA SER A 52 -3.75 1.37 1.55
C SER A 52 -3.05 0.44 0.57
N LEU A 53 -3.50 -0.80 0.47
CA LEU A 53 -3.03 -1.79 -0.48
C LEU A 53 -4.19 -2.28 -1.34
N ASN A 54 -3.98 -2.36 -2.65
CA ASN A 54 -4.92 -3.02 -3.55
C ASN A 54 -4.18 -3.75 -4.68
N SER A 55 -4.72 -4.86 -5.16
CA SER A 55 -4.22 -5.50 -6.38
C SER A 55 -4.88 -4.88 -7.61
N VAL A 56 -4.14 -4.85 -8.72
CA VAL A 56 -4.57 -4.26 -9.98
C VAL A 56 -4.40 -5.27 -11.10
N ARG A 57 -5.43 -5.41 -11.92
CA ARG A 57 -5.45 -6.27 -13.11
C ARG A 57 -6.04 -5.49 -14.29
N GLY A 58 -5.19 -5.05 -15.21
CA GLY A 58 -5.58 -4.21 -16.33
C GLY A 58 -6.25 -2.91 -15.85
N ARG A 59 -7.57 -2.82 -16.03
CA ARG A 59 -8.41 -1.68 -15.56
C ARG A 59 -9.21 -1.98 -14.30
N GLU A 60 -9.15 -3.20 -13.80
CA GLU A 60 -9.83 -3.64 -12.58
C GLU A 60 -8.88 -3.49 -11.38
N GLU A 61 -9.41 -3.03 -10.25
CA GLU A 61 -8.71 -2.98 -8.97
C GLU A 61 -9.49 -3.79 -7.93
N SER A 62 -8.80 -4.46 -7.00
CA SER A 62 -9.45 -5.11 -5.87
C SER A 62 -9.97 -4.09 -4.85
N GLU A 63 -10.76 -4.60 -3.90
CA GLU A 63 -10.98 -3.93 -2.62
C GLU A 63 -9.65 -3.46 -2.03
N ARG A 64 -9.66 -2.22 -1.51
CA ARG A 64 -8.47 -1.62 -0.91
C ARG A 64 -8.46 -1.96 0.57
N ILE A 65 -7.38 -2.57 1.04
CA ILE A 65 -7.16 -2.83 2.45
C ILE A 65 -6.44 -1.62 3.03
N CYS A 66 -7.03 -0.96 4.02
CA CYS A 66 -6.43 0.17 4.71
C CYS A 66 -5.94 -0.25 6.10
N THR A 67 -4.74 0.18 6.46
CA THR A 67 -4.16 0.04 7.79
C THR A 67 -3.54 1.36 8.21
N LEU A 68 -3.40 1.55 9.51
CA LEU A 68 -2.94 2.79 10.10
C LEU A 68 -1.71 2.49 10.95
N VAL A 69 -0.62 3.19 10.65
CA VAL A 69 0.70 2.92 11.21
C VAL A 69 1.24 4.21 11.82
N HIS A 70 1.73 4.10 13.04
CA HIS A 70 2.48 5.18 13.69
C HIS A 70 3.98 4.95 13.49
N THR A 71 4.72 6.01 13.17
CA THR A 71 6.15 5.95 12.83
C THR A 71 7.05 6.55 13.89
#